data_AF-A0A7J5GSQ0-F1
#
_entry.id   AF-A0A7J5GSQ0-F1
#
_cell.length_a   1.000
_cell.length_b   1.000
_cell.length_c   1.000
_cell.angle_alpha   90.00
_cell.angle_beta   90.00
_cell.angle_gamma   90.00
#
_symmetry.space_group_name_H-M   'P 1'
#
loop_
_entity.id
_entity.type
_entity.pdbx_description
1 polymer ?
#
loop_
_entity_poly.entity_id
_entity_poly.type
_entity_poly.pdbx_seq_one_letter_code
_entity_poly.pdbx_strand_id
1 'polypeptide(L)'
;MKNKIIMFFAYSLFFSVNGYCQFNTVLQKKDIPKAEPVLATTENKLIEEKEKAVVVNDALTTERLAYWKQRRYLSLPIDSMVITSHYGKRKDPFTGKIANHRGIDLKGNNDYVYSIMPGMVVKTGKNKGLGNYVEVRHGDFTSIYGHLY
;
A
#
# COMPACT_ATOMS: atom_id res chain seq x y z
N MET A 1 -43.77 46.78 -14.48
CA MET A 1 -43.33 45.72 -15.42
C MET A 1 -42.10 45.03 -14.81
N LYS A 2 -41.98 43.72 -15.01
CA LYS A 2 -41.32 42.74 -14.11
C LYS A 2 -39.78 42.78 -14.13
N ASN A 3 -39.14 42.79 -12.96
CA ASN A 3 -37.69 42.56 -12.79
C ASN A 3 -37.40 41.06 -12.88
N LYS A 4 -36.61 40.63 -13.88
CA LYS A 4 -36.17 39.23 -14.02
C LYS A 4 -34.82 39.05 -13.31
N ILE A 5 -34.82 38.26 -12.24
CA ILE A 5 -33.60 37.75 -11.60
C ILE A 5 -33.11 36.56 -12.44
N ILE A 6 -31.95 36.71 -13.07
CA ILE A 6 -31.28 35.63 -13.83
C ILE A 6 -30.40 34.88 -12.83
N MET A 7 -30.82 33.67 -12.45
CA MET A 7 -30.04 32.73 -11.65
C MET A 7 -29.16 31.89 -12.60
N PHE A 8 -27.85 32.17 -12.63
CA PHE A 8 -26.87 31.28 -13.25
C PHE A 8 -26.57 30.13 -12.29
N PHE A 9 -27.18 28.96 -12.53
CA PHE A 9 -26.75 27.71 -11.90
C PHE A 9 -25.48 27.23 -12.60
N ALA A 10 -24.33 27.48 -11.97
CA ALA A 10 -23.06 26.89 -12.39
C ALA A 10 -23.07 25.40 -12.03
N TYR A 11 -23.33 24.54 -13.02
CA TYR A 11 -23.27 23.09 -12.88
C TYR A 11 -21.81 22.65 -12.84
N SER A 12 -21.19 22.59 -11.66
CA SER A 12 -19.84 22.04 -11.52
C SER A 12 -19.89 20.52 -11.63
N LEU A 13 -19.66 19.99 -12.84
CA LEU A 13 -19.36 18.58 -13.02
C LEU A 13 -18.01 18.27 -12.37
N PHE A 14 -18.05 17.68 -11.17
CA PHE A 14 -16.91 17.00 -10.57
C PHE A 14 -16.61 15.74 -11.38
N PHE A 15 -15.87 15.88 -12.48
CA PHE A 15 -15.25 14.73 -13.12
C PHE A 15 -14.09 14.29 -12.23
N SER A 16 -14.34 13.29 -11.37
CA SER A 16 -13.28 12.49 -10.77
C SER A 16 -12.61 11.68 -11.88
N VAL A 17 -11.51 12.22 -12.41
CA VAL A 17 -10.64 11.46 -13.30
C VAL A 17 -10.04 10.33 -12.45
N ASN A 18 -10.52 9.11 -12.66
CA ASN A 18 -9.90 7.92 -12.08
C ASN A 18 -8.54 7.73 -12.77
N GLY A 19 -7.50 8.37 -12.21
CA GLY A 19 -6.13 8.15 -12.64
C GLY A 19 -5.68 6.76 -12.21
N TYR A 20 -5.43 5.88 -13.18
CA TYR A 20 -4.71 4.64 -12.92
C TYR A 20 -3.23 4.97 -12.72
N CYS A 21 -2.64 4.53 -11.60
CA CYS A 21 -1.21 4.68 -11.39
C CYS A 21 -0.45 3.80 -12.40
N GLN A 22 0.23 4.41 -13.37
CA GLN A 22 1.07 3.70 -14.33
C GLN A 22 2.42 3.36 -13.70
N PHE A 23 2.83 2.10 -13.84
CA PHE A 23 4.07 1.55 -13.28
C PHE A 23 5.22 1.75 -14.28
N ASN A 24 6.25 2.52 -13.92
CA ASN A 24 7.48 2.72 -14.71
C ASN A 24 8.70 2.12 -14.00
N THR A 25 8.60 0.90 -13.49
CA THR A 25 9.77 0.16 -12.97
C THR A 25 10.09 -1.00 -13.90
N VAL A 26 10.67 -0.70 -15.07
CA VAL A 26 11.47 -1.69 -15.79
C VAL A 26 12.91 -1.52 -15.30
N LEU A 27 13.21 -2.06 -14.12
CA LEU A 27 14.58 -2.47 -13.86
C LEU A 27 14.78 -3.79 -14.62
N GLN A 28 15.64 -3.75 -15.63
CA GLN A 28 16.02 -4.92 -16.41
C GLN A 28 16.45 -6.03 -15.46
N LYS A 29 15.71 -7.15 -15.50
CA LYS A 29 15.94 -8.32 -14.66
C LYS A 29 17.38 -8.81 -14.87
N LYS A 30 18.24 -8.70 -13.85
CA LYS A 30 19.45 -9.53 -13.78
C LYS A 30 18.99 -10.92 -13.37
N ASP A 31 19.31 -11.94 -14.15
CA ASP A 31 18.83 -13.31 -13.93
C ASP A 31 19.22 -13.81 -12.54
N ILE A 32 18.23 -13.92 -11.66
CA ILE A 32 18.37 -14.58 -10.37
C ILE A 32 18.22 -16.09 -10.63
N PRO A 33 19.16 -16.95 -10.19
CA PRO A 33 19.04 -18.39 -10.36
C PRO A 33 17.78 -18.91 -9.65
N LYS A 34 17.00 -19.74 -10.33
CA LYS A 34 15.83 -20.41 -9.76
C LYS A 34 16.30 -21.37 -8.66
N ALA A 35 15.87 -21.15 -7.43
CA ALA A 35 15.99 -22.15 -6.39
C ALA A 35 14.93 -23.24 -6.63
N GLU A 36 15.38 -24.45 -6.97
CA GLU A 36 14.55 -25.65 -6.94
C GLU A 36 14.36 -26.08 -5.48
N PRO A 37 13.15 -26.50 -5.07
CA PRO A 37 12.93 -26.99 -3.71
C PRO A 37 13.64 -28.35 -3.55
N VAL A 38 14.74 -28.35 -2.80
CA VAL A 38 15.43 -29.59 -2.41
C VAL A 38 14.53 -30.36 -1.43
N LEU A 39 14.04 -31.51 -1.87
CA LEU A 39 13.34 -32.48 -1.05
C LEU A 39 14.37 -33.16 -0.13
N ALA A 40 14.57 -32.62 1.08
CA ALA A 40 15.42 -33.23 2.09
C ALA A 40 14.61 -34.26 2.89
N THR A 41 14.85 -35.53 2.60
CA THR A 41 14.47 -36.69 3.42
C THR A 41 15.24 -36.67 4.75
N THR A 42 14.54 -36.42 5.85
CA THR A 42 14.96 -36.92 7.17
C THR A 42 13.72 -37.31 7.96
N GLU A 43 13.41 -38.60 7.89
CA GLU A 43 12.38 -39.26 8.68
C GLU A 43 12.78 -39.29 10.17
N ASN A 44 11.78 -39.24 11.06
CA ASN A 44 11.79 -39.75 12.45
C ASN A 44 12.11 -38.80 13.63
N LYS A 45 11.56 -37.57 13.69
CA LYS A 45 11.43 -36.85 14.98
C LYS A 45 10.31 -35.79 15.10
N LEU A 46 9.20 -35.89 14.36
CA LEU A 46 8.14 -34.87 14.37
C LEU A 46 6.72 -35.43 14.60
N ILE A 47 6.60 -36.60 15.24
CA ILE A 47 5.29 -37.27 15.41
C ILE A 47 4.48 -36.71 16.61
N GLU A 48 5.07 -35.91 17.52
CA GLU A 48 4.33 -35.45 18.72
C GLU A 48 3.82 -34.00 18.71
N GLU A 49 4.18 -33.13 17.75
CA GLU A 49 3.65 -31.74 17.72
C GLU A 49 2.46 -31.54 16.75
N LYS A 50 1.91 -32.62 16.20
CA LYS A 50 0.85 -32.55 15.18
C LYS A 50 -0.57 -32.30 15.73
N GLU A 51 -0.81 -32.29 17.04
CA GLU A 51 -2.18 -32.20 17.59
C GLU A 51 -2.63 -30.80 18.05
N LYS A 52 -1.81 -29.75 17.92
CA LYS A 52 -2.22 -28.35 18.23
C LYS A 52 -2.21 -27.38 17.06
N ALA A 53 -2.08 -27.87 15.84
CA ALA A 53 -2.40 -27.08 14.67
C ALA A 53 -3.91 -27.17 14.44
N VAL A 54 -4.65 -26.18 14.93
CA VAL A 54 -6.05 -25.93 14.57
C VAL A 54 -6.17 -26.09 13.05
N VAL A 55 -6.89 -27.13 12.65
CA VAL A 55 -7.24 -27.42 11.26
C VAL A 55 -8.16 -26.29 10.78
N VAL A 56 -7.56 -25.21 10.29
CA VAL A 56 -8.26 -24.28 9.41
C VAL A 56 -8.15 -24.90 8.02
N ASN A 57 -9.16 -25.68 7.65
CA ASN A 57 -9.41 -26.10 6.28
C ASN A 57 -9.73 -24.87 5.43
N ASP A 58 -8.73 -24.04 5.14
CA ASP A 58 -8.86 -22.97 4.17
C ASP A 58 -8.46 -23.53 2.82
N ALA A 59 -9.38 -24.30 2.22
CA ALA A 59 -9.27 -24.70 0.83
C ALA A 59 -8.96 -23.44 0.00
N LEU A 60 -7.75 -23.39 -0.52
CA LEU A 60 -7.14 -22.25 -1.16
C LEU A 60 -7.95 -21.93 -2.44
N THR A 61 -8.98 -21.10 -2.33
CA THR A 61 -9.85 -20.77 -3.46
C THR A 61 -9.03 -20.19 -4.60
N THR A 62 -9.40 -20.50 -5.84
CA THR A 62 -8.73 -19.96 -7.04
C THR A 62 -8.66 -18.43 -7.02
N GLU A 63 -9.63 -17.78 -6.37
CA GLU A 63 -9.64 -16.33 -6.14
C GLU A 63 -8.57 -15.88 -5.14
N ARG A 64 -8.41 -16.55 -3.99
CA ARG A 64 -7.29 -16.27 -3.07
C ARG A 64 -5.97 -16.53 -3.76
N LEU A 65 -5.83 -17.62 -4.51
CA LEU A 65 -4.62 -17.91 -5.28
C LEU A 65 -4.30 -16.83 -6.32
N ALA A 66 -5.30 -16.34 -7.06
CA ALA A 66 -5.15 -15.24 -8.00
C ALA A 66 -4.72 -13.94 -7.28
N TYR A 67 -5.33 -13.66 -6.13
CA TYR A 67 -5.00 -12.54 -5.25
C TYR A 67 -3.57 -12.62 -4.69
N TRP A 68 -3.12 -13.79 -4.25
CA TRP A 68 -1.73 -14.01 -3.82
C TRP A 68 -0.74 -13.97 -5.00
N LYS A 69 -1.17 -14.35 -6.21
CA LYS A 69 -0.38 -14.15 -7.44
C LYS A 69 -0.15 -12.67 -7.74
N GLN A 70 -1.13 -11.81 -7.47
CA GLN A 70 -1.02 -10.35 -7.60
C GLN A 70 0.00 -9.76 -6.60
N ARG A 71 0.16 -10.35 -5.41
CA ARG A 71 1.22 -9.97 -4.45
C ARG A 71 2.64 -10.24 -4.94
N ARG A 72 2.86 -10.92 -6.08
CA ARG A 72 4.19 -10.94 -6.73
C ARG A 72 4.61 -9.58 -7.28
N TYR A 73 3.71 -8.60 -7.38
CA TYR A 73 3.98 -7.26 -7.89
C TYR A 73 3.97 -6.21 -6.77
N LEU A 74 4.78 -6.42 -5.72
CA LEU A 74 5.11 -5.32 -4.80
C LEU A 74 6.34 -4.57 -5.31
N SER A 75 6.22 -3.25 -5.41
CA SER A 75 7.35 -2.32 -5.58
C SER A 75 7.71 -1.66 -4.26
N LEU A 76 8.94 -1.17 -4.20
CA LEU A 76 9.33 -0.22 -3.18
C LEU A 76 8.62 1.13 -3.45
N PRO A 77 8.12 1.82 -2.42
CA PRO A 77 7.47 3.12 -2.57
C PRO A 77 8.43 4.26 -2.93
N ILE A 78 9.74 4.03 -2.79
CA ILE A 78 10.85 4.95 -3.08
C ILE A 78 12.08 4.11 -3.42
N ASP A 79 13.03 4.66 -4.17
CA ASP A 79 14.23 3.95 -4.61
C ASP A 79 15.18 3.55 -3.46
N SER A 80 15.21 4.34 -2.37
CA SER A 80 16.05 4.07 -1.19
C SER A 80 15.21 3.90 0.08
N MET A 81 15.11 2.67 0.56
CA MET A 81 14.30 2.33 1.75
C MET A 81 15.09 2.54 3.05
N VAL A 82 15.29 3.81 3.44
CA VAL A 82 15.86 4.17 4.75
C VAL A 82 14.73 4.59 5.68
N ILE A 83 14.40 3.73 6.65
CA ILE A 83 13.35 4.00 7.65
C ILE A 83 13.88 4.98 8.69
N THR A 84 13.20 6.13 8.83
CA THR A 84 13.49 7.12 9.89
C THR A 84 12.56 6.95 11.09
N SER A 85 11.36 6.39 10.88
CA SER A 85 10.38 6.14 11.93
C SER A 85 9.57 4.88 11.64
N HIS A 86 9.48 3.98 12.62
CA HIS A 86 8.77 2.71 12.48
C HIS A 86 7.27 2.85 12.79
N TYR A 87 6.49 1.86 12.36
CA TYR A 87 5.09 1.71 12.75
C TYR A 87 4.96 1.37 14.24
N GLY A 88 3.89 1.86 14.88
CA GLY A 88 3.53 1.50 16.24
C GLY A 88 3.67 2.64 17.26
N LYS A 89 3.74 2.29 18.54
CA LYS A 89 3.77 3.28 19.63
C LYS A 89 5.10 4.04 19.64
N ARG A 90 5.04 5.37 19.55
CA ARG A 90 6.20 6.25 19.73
C ARG A 90 5.84 7.47 20.56
N LYS A 91 6.86 8.09 21.15
CA LYS A 91 6.71 9.39 21.80
C LYS A 91 6.44 10.43 20.71
N ASP A 92 5.33 11.14 20.83
CA ASP A 92 4.97 12.23 19.94
C ASP A 92 5.94 13.40 20.15
N PRO A 93 6.60 13.92 19.09
CA PRO A 93 7.64 14.93 19.22
C PRO A 93 7.09 16.30 19.65
N PHE A 94 5.79 16.54 19.51
CA PHE A 94 5.17 17.82 19.84
C PHE A 94 4.60 17.85 21.26
N THR A 95 3.99 16.74 21.68
CA THR A 95 3.27 16.63 22.97
C THR A 95 4.01 15.81 24.01
N GLY A 96 5.03 15.03 23.62
CA GLY A 96 5.77 14.12 24.49
C GLY A 96 4.98 12.91 24.97
N LYS A 97 3.72 12.75 24.55
CA LYS A 97 2.85 11.62 24.93
C LYS A 97 3.08 10.42 24.01
N ILE A 98 2.74 9.22 24.47
CA ILE A 98 2.75 8.04 23.60
C ILE A 98 1.60 8.15 22.61
N ALA A 99 1.92 8.18 21.32
CA ALA A 99 0.98 8.14 20.21
C ALA A 99 1.23 6.91 19.34
N ASN A 100 0.20 6.46 18.63
CA ASN A 100 0.33 5.32 17.73
C ASN A 100 0.62 5.83 16.30
N HIS A 101 1.81 5.54 15.80
CA HIS A 101 2.22 5.83 14.44
C HIS A 101 1.60 4.79 13.50
N ARG A 102 0.70 5.24 12.63
CA ARG A 102 -0.08 4.37 11.73
C ARG A 102 0.58 4.14 10.36
N GLY A 103 1.87 4.42 10.25
CA GLY A 103 2.67 4.28 9.03
C GLY A 103 4.14 4.09 9.33
N ILE A 104 4.97 4.15 8.29
CA ILE A 104 6.42 4.22 8.39
C ILE A 104 6.87 5.53 7.73
N ASP A 105 7.89 6.16 8.29
CA ASP A 105 8.51 7.33 7.67
C ASP A 105 9.79 6.87 6.97
N LEU A 106 9.91 7.24 5.70
CA LEU A 106 11.08 6.97 4.88
C LEU A 106 11.82 8.28 4.65
N LYS A 107 13.15 8.23 4.65
CA LYS A 107 13.97 9.37 4.25
C LYS A 107 13.69 9.66 2.77
N GLY A 108 13.29 10.90 2.47
CA GLY A 108 13.11 11.39 1.10
C GLY A 108 13.79 12.74 0.91
N ASN A 109 14.25 13.00 -0.30
CA ASN A 109 14.86 14.27 -0.73
C ASN A 109 14.26 14.75 -2.06
N ASN A 110 12.94 14.98 -2.07
CA ASN A 110 12.13 15.18 -3.29
C ASN A 110 12.24 14.00 -4.27
N ASP A 111 12.38 12.80 -3.74
CA ASP A 111 12.45 11.57 -4.53
C ASP A 111 11.08 11.23 -5.13
N TYR A 112 11.09 10.48 -6.23
CA TYR A 112 9.87 9.94 -6.80
C TYR A 112 9.21 8.95 -5.84
N VAL A 113 7.89 9.05 -5.71
CA VAL A 113 7.07 8.14 -4.91
C VAL A 113 6.26 7.24 -5.84
N TYR A 114 6.40 5.93 -5.63
CA TYR A 114 5.74 4.91 -6.44
C TYR A 114 4.65 4.20 -5.65
N SER A 115 3.57 3.84 -6.34
CA SER A 115 2.55 2.95 -5.76
C SER A 115 3.17 1.58 -5.49
N ILE A 116 2.96 1.01 -4.30
CA ILE A 116 3.54 -0.28 -3.88
C ILE A 116 2.86 -1.47 -4.55
N MET A 117 1.67 -1.27 -5.13
CA MET A 117 0.85 -2.30 -5.75
C MET A 117 -0.03 -1.66 -6.82
N PRO A 118 -0.48 -2.40 -7.86
CA PRO A 118 -1.50 -1.92 -8.78
C PRO A 118 -2.77 -1.51 -8.03
N GLY A 119 -3.37 -0.38 -8.40
CA GLY A 119 -4.54 0.13 -7.72
C GLY A 119 -5.12 1.38 -8.39
N MET A 120 -6.18 1.90 -7.78
CA MET A 120 -6.88 3.10 -8.23
C MET A 120 -6.71 4.21 -7.19
N VAL A 121 -6.37 5.42 -7.63
CA VAL A 121 -6.39 6.59 -6.76
C VAL A 121 -7.84 6.86 -6.36
N VAL A 122 -8.13 6.75 -5.07
CA VAL A 122 -9.48 6.99 -4.52
C VAL A 122 -9.60 8.36 -3.88
N LYS A 123 -8.47 8.98 -3.49
CA LYS A 123 -8.46 10.30 -2.88
C LYS A 123 -7.12 11.01 -3.07
N THR A 124 -7.19 12.32 -3.26
CA THR A 124 -6.06 13.24 -3.11
C THR A 124 -6.47 14.37 -2.17
N GLY A 125 -5.53 14.99 -1.48
CA GLY A 125 -5.85 16.14 -0.63
C GLY A 125 -4.69 16.67 0.18
N LYS A 126 -5.01 17.57 1.11
CA LYS A 126 -4.04 18.17 2.03
C LYS A 126 -4.61 18.21 3.45
N ASN A 127 -3.84 17.79 4.45
CA ASN A 127 -4.20 17.96 5.86
C ASN A 127 -2.97 18.19 6.75
N LYS A 128 -3.20 18.55 8.03
CA LYS A 128 -2.12 18.90 8.98
C LYS A 128 -1.18 17.73 9.31
N GLY A 129 -1.69 16.50 9.31
CA GLY A 129 -0.91 15.31 9.68
C GLY A 129 -0.08 14.75 8.52
N LEU A 130 -0.66 14.71 7.32
CA LEU A 130 -0.05 14.10 6.14
C LEU A 130 0.52 15.10 5.14
N GLY A 131 0.34 16.42 5.31
CA GLY A 131 0.66 17.36 4.24
C GLY A 131 -0.18 17.09 2.99
N ASN A 132 0.39 17.25 1.78
CA ASN A 132 -0.24 16.76 0.56
C ASN A 132 -0.16 15.22 0.52
N TYR A 133 -1.25 14.57 0.15
CA TYR A 133 -1.32 13.11 0.16
C TYR A 133 -2.17 12.53 -0.98
N VAL A 134 -1.88 11.26 -1.28
CA VAL A 134 -2.63 10.41 -2.21
C VAL A 134 -3.00 9.10 -1.52
N GLU A 135 -4.23 8.65 -1.71
CA GLU A 135 -4.76 7.38 -1.22
C GLU A 135 -5.07 6.46 -2.40
N VAL A 136 -4.50 5.26 -2.40
CA VAL A 136 -4.62 4.27 -3.48
C VAL A 136 -5.24 2.99 -2.95
N ARG A 137 -6.31 2.51 -3.61
CA ARG A 137 -7.00 1.26 -3.27
C ARG A 137 -6.52 0.12 -4.16
N HIS A 138 -6.15 -1.00 -3.55
CA HIS A 138 -5.59 -2.21 -4.18
C HIS A 138 -6.50 -3.44 -3.95
N GLY A 139 -7.82 -3.27 -4.09
CA GLY A 139 -8.81 -4.24 -3.60
C GLY A 139 -9.11 -3.99 -2.13
N ASP A 140 -8.85 -4.98 -1.27
CA ASP A 140 -9.14 -4.91 0.17
C ASP A 140 -8.15 -4.06 0.98
N PHE A 141 -7.07 -3.62 0.36
CA PHE A 141 -6.06 -2.76 0.98
C PHE A 141 -6.11 -1.34 0.45
N THR A 142 -5.71 -0.42 1.31
CA THR A 142 -5.51 0.98 0.96
C THR A 142 -4.12 1.41 1.41
N SER A 143 -3.34 1.99 0.51
CA SER A 143 -2.08 2.65 0.82
C SER A 143 -2.28 4.17 0.81
N ILE A 144 -1.56 4.87 1.68
CA ILE A 144 -1.59 6.32 1.79
C ILE A 144 -0.16 6.83 1.71
N TYR A 145 0.08 7.76 0.81
CA TYR A 145 1.37 8.43 0.62
C TYR A 145 1.23 9.88 1.07
N GLY A 146 1.94 10.25 2.13
CA GLY A 146 1.92 11.59 2.70
C GLY A 146 3.22 12.36 2.49
N HIS A 147 3.19 13.64 2.83
CA HIS A 147 4.29 14.59 2.77
C HIS A 147 4.86 14.77 1.35
N LEU A 148 3.96 14.71 0.36
CA LEU A 148 4.29 14.92 -1.05
C LEU A 148 4.44 16.43 -1.36
N TYR A 149 5.33 16.76 -2.29
CA TYR A 149 5.61 18.14 -2.73
C TYR A 149 5.18 18.38 -4.17
#